data_AF-A0A7R9CTM1-F1
#
_entry.id   AF-A0A7R9CTM1-F1
#
_cell.length_a   1.000
_cell.length_b   1.000
_cell.length_c   1.000
_cell.angle_alpha   90.00
_cell.angle_beta   90.00
_cell.angle_gamma   90.00
#
_symmetry.space_group_name_H-M   'P 1'
#
loop_
_entity.id
_entity.type
_entity.pdbx_description
1 polymer ?
#
loop_
_entity_poly.entity_id
_entity_poly.type
_entity_poly.pdbx_seq_one_letter_code
_entity_poly.pdbx_strand_id
1 'polypeptide(L)'
;MLYLNNFYSSITQIPTVICLADISAPSELENLSSKQLKELLVKNRVDFRGCCEKPELIERATRLWNENMEARKELEKLDMDELCKVCMDAPVECVMLECGHMATCTNCGKQLNECPICRQYVVRVVRIFKA
;
A
#
# COMPACT_ATOMS: atom_id res chain seq x y z
N MET A 1 24.60 -6.47 -3.55
CA MET A 1 23.50 -5.47 -3.53
C MET A 1 22.20 -6.24 -3.35
N LEU A 2 21.45 -6.22 -2.25
CA LEU A 2 21.50 -5.47 -1.00
C LEU A 2 21.23 -6.48 0.15
N TYR A 3 22.29 -6.81 0.88
CA TYR A 3 22.29 -7.62 2.10
C TYR A 3 22.13 -6.72 3.32
N LEU A 4 21.04 -5.96 3.42
CA LEU A 4 20.81 -5.08 4.57
C LEU A 4 19.31 -4.94 4.84
N ASN A 5 18.69 -5.89 5.54
CA ASN A 5 17.44 -5.63 6.28
C ASN A 5 17.00 -6.73 7.27
N ASN A 6 17.89 -7.61 7.77
CA ASN A 6 17.43 -8.68 8.67
C ASN A 6 18.37 -9.11 9.81
N PHE A 7 19.30 -8.27 10.29
CA PHE A 7 20.14 -8.67 11.43
C PHE A 7 20.58 -7.52 12.35
N TYR A 8 19.62 -6.86 12.98
CA TYR A 8 19.75 -6.11 14.23
C TYR A 8 18.34 -6.23 14.86
N SER A 9 18.08 -6.76 16.06
CA SER A 9 18.96 -7.06 17.19
C SER A 9 18.26 -7.97 18.19
N SER A 10 18.98 -8.94 18.75
CA SER A 10 18.61 -9.67 19.95
C SER A 10 18.84 -8.78 21.17
N ILE A 11 17.81 -8.08 21.66
CA ILE A 11 17.53 -7.56 23.02
C ILE A 11 16.20 -6.78 22.88
N THR A 12 15.08 -7.36 23.31
CA THR A 12 13.73 -6.75 23.39
C THR A 12 13.36 -5.76 22.27
N GLN A 13 13.16 -6.22 21.04
CA GLN A 13 12.84 -5.31 19.93
C GLN A 13 11.44 -5.57 19.38
N ILE A 14 10.51 -4.80 19.94
CA ILE A 14 9.25 -4.43 19.32
C ILE A 14 9.56 -3.95 17.88
N PRO A 15 8.90 -4.48 16.83
CA PRO A 15 9.15 -4.06 15.46
C PRO A 15 8.98 -2.54 15.36
N THR A 16 10.06 -1.86 14.92
CA THR A 16 10.12 -0.39 14.81
C THR A 16 9.22 0.16 13.70
N VAL A 17 8.78 -0.72 12.80
CA VAL A 17 7.87 -0.40 11.70
C VAL A 17 6.78 -1.45 11.67
N ILE A 18 5.53 -1.01 11.79
CA ILE A 18 4.35 -1.87 11.60
C ILE A 18 3.79 -1.59 10.19
N CYS A 19 3.43 -2.66 9.48
CA CYS A 19 2.68 -2.58 8.25
C CYS A 19 1.32 -3.27 8.40
N LEU A 20 0.31 -2.78 7.68
CA LEU A 20 -0.99 -3.47 7.60
C LEU A 20 -0.82 -4.89 7.02
N ALA A 21 0.15 -5.08 6.12
CA ALA A 21 0.43 -6.36 5.50
C ALA A 21 0.90 -7.44 6.50
N ASP A 22 1.45 -7.04 7.65
CA ASP A 22 1.97 -7.96 8.66
C ASP A 22 0.88 -8.39 9.67
N ILE A 23 -0.31 -7.79 9.61
CA ILE A 23 -1.42 -8.00 10.54
C ILE A 23 -2.41 -8.96 9.90
N SER A 24 -2.46 -10.20 10.39
CA SER A 24 -3.29 -11.25 9.79
C SER A 24 -4.71 -11.30 10.35
N ALA A 25 -4.91 -10.84 11.59
CA ALA A 25 -6.20 -10.77 12.25
C ALA A 25 -6.40 -9.44 12.99
N PRO A 26 -7.64 -8.94 13.12
CA PRO A 26 -7.92 -7.69 13.83
C PRO A 26 -7.56 -7.76 15.32
N SER A 27 -7.58 -8.94 15.93
CA SER A 27 -7.15 -9.14 17.33
C SER A 27 -5.67 -8.80 17.57
N GLU A 28 -4.81 -8.86 16.55
CA GLU A 28 -3.40 -8.49 16.67
C GLU A 28 -3.23 -6.98 16.92
N LEU A 29 -4.21 -6.15 16.53
CA LEU A 29 -4.22 -4.71 16.81
C LEU A 29 -4.31 -4.42 18.32
N GLU A 30 -4.96 -5.29 19.09
CA GLU A 30 -5.07 -5.15 20.54
C GLU A 30 -3.70 -5.29 21.23
N ASN A 31 -2.81 -6.09 20.63
CA ASN A 31 -1.46 -6.34 21.13
C ASN A 31 -0.49 -5.17 20.86
N LEU A 32 -0.87 -4.23 19.98
CA LEU A 32 -0.04 -3.06 19.68
C LEU A 32 -0.11 -2.03 20.81
N SER A 33 0.99 -1.34 21.09
CA SER A 33 1.01 -0.18 21.97
C SER A 33 0.30 1.03 21.34
N SER A 34 -0.12 2.00 22.15
CA SER A 34 -0.71 3.25 21.64
C SER A 34 0.22 4.02 20.70
N LYS A 35 1.54 3.91 20.86
CA LYS A 35 2.54 4.49 19.96
C LYS A 35 2.50 3.81 18.59
N GLN A 36 2.53 2.49 18.59
CA GLN A 36 2.47 1.65 17.39
C GLN A 36 1.17 1.84 16.60
N LEU A 37 0.02 1.93 17.29
CA LEU A 37 -1.27 2.23 16.65
C LEU A 37 -1.25 3.60 15.98
N LYS A 38 -0.73 4.64 16.66
CA LYS A 38 -0.59 5.98 16.07
C LYS A 38 0.34 5.97 14.85
N GLU A 39 1.48 5.29 14.93
CA GLU A 39 2.41 5.16 13.80
C GLU A 39 1.73 4.47 12.59
N LEU A 40 0.97 3.40 12.83
CA LEU A 40 0.19 2.72 11.80
C LEU A 40 -0.84 3.67 11.14
N LEU A 41 -1.58 4.43 11.95
CA LEU A 41 -2.59 5.38 11.47
C LEU A 41 -1.94 6.54 10.69
N VAL A 42 -0.85 7.12 11.18
CA VAL A 42 -0.08 8.16 10.47
C VAL A 42 0.43 7.66 9.13
N LYS A 43 1.04 6.46 9.09
CA LYS A 43 1.59 5.86 7.87
C LYS A 43 0.52 5.68 6.78
N ASN A 44 -0.71 5.39 7.20
CA ASN A 44 -1.86 5.22 6.31
C ASN A 44 -2.72 6.49 6.16
N ARG A 45 -2.23 7.64 6.64
CA ARG A 45 -2.91 8.95 6.54
C ARG A 45 -4.32 8.96 7.16
N VAL A 46 -4.54 8.15 8.19
CA VAL A 46 -5.79 8.11 8.94
C VAL A 46 -5.74 9.12 10.07
N ASP A 47 -6.74 10.00 10.13
CA ASP A 47 -6.89 10.93 11.24
C ASP A 47 -7.40 10.23 12.51
N PHE A 48 -6.73 10.53 13.62
CA PHE A 48 -7.04 10.05 14.96
C PHE A 48 -7.08 11.19 15.98
N ARG A 49 -7.27 12.44 15.53
CA ARG A 49 -7.59 13.55 16.44
C ARG A 49 -8.83 13.19 17.26
N GLY A 50 -8.77 13.50 18.55
CA GLY A 50 -9.83 13.18 19.51
C GLY A 50 -9.74 11.78 20.14
N CYS A 51 -8.83 10.91 19.68
CA CYS A 51 -8.58 9.64 20.36
C CYS A 51 -7.82 9.88 21.69
N CYS A 52 -8.54 9.80 22.80
CA CYS A 52 -8.05 9.96 24.17
C CYS A 52 -7.55 8.63 24.75
N GLU A 53 -8.12 7.51 24.34
CA GLU A 53 -7.82 6.20 24.92
C GLU A 53 -7.34 5.18 23.87
N LYS A 54 -6.63 4.13 24.34
CA LYS A 54 -6.15 3.04 23.47
C LYS A 54 -7.28 2.35 22.69
N PRO A 55 -8.45 2.04 23.28
CA PRO A 55 -9.55 1.40 22.55
C PRO A 55 -10.03 2.19 21.34
N GLU A 56 -10.04 3.52 21.40
CA GLU A 56 -10.43 4.36 20.27
C GLU A 56 -9.41 4.30 19.12
N LEU A 57 -8.11 4.19 19.45
CA LEU A 57 -7.06 3.96 18.45
C LEU A 57 -7.20 2.57 17.82
N ILE A 58 -7.54 1.56 18.61
CA ILE A 58 -7.82 0.21 18.11
C ILE A 58 -9.01 0.25 17.16
N GLU A 59 -10.12 0.89 17.54
CA GLU A 59 -11.31 1.02 16.68
C GLU A 59 -10.96 1.63 15.32
N ARG A 60 -10.17 2.71 15.32
CA ARG A 60 -9.70 3.35 14.08
C ARG A 60 -8.79 2.44 13.26
N ALA A 61 -7.88 1.72 13.90
CA ALA A 61 -6.97 0.81 13.23
C ALA A 61 -7.71 -0.43 12.68
N THR A 62 -8.71 -0.94 13.40
CA THR A 62 -9.57 -2.05 12.97
C THR A 62 -10.39 -1.65 11.76
N ARG A 63 -10.96 -0.44 11.74
CA ARG A 63 -11.65 0.08 10.55
C ARG A 63 -10.70 0.16 9.35
N LEU A 64 -9.52 0.74 9.53
CA LEU A 64 -8.49 0.82 8.50
C LEU A 64 -8.10 -0.58 7.97
N TRP A 65 -7.93 -1.56 8.87
CA TRP A 65 -7.59 -2.94 8.51
C TRP A 65 -8.70 -3.60 7.70
N ASN A 66 -9.96 -3.47 8.12
CA ASN A 66 -11.11 -4.00 7.39
C ASN A 66 -11.23 -3.39 5.98
N GLU A 67 -11.09 -2.06 5.88
CA GLU A 67 -11.10 -1.35 4.59
C GLU A 67 -9.96 -1.84 3.67
N ASN A 68 -8.77 -2.08 4.24
CA ASN A 68 -7.64 -2.60 3.49
C ASN A 68 -7.86 -4.05 3.02
N MET A 69 -8.41 -4.91 3.87
CA MET A 69 -8.72 -6.30 3.53
C MET A 69 -9.76 -6.41 2.43
N GLU A 70 -10.83 -5.61 2.49
CA GLU A 70 -11.82 -5.56 1.41
C GLU A 70 -11.19 -5.03 0.11
N ALA A 71 -10.37 -3.97 0.17
CA ALA A 71 -9.67 -3.47 -1.01
C ALA A 71 -8.75 -4.54 -1.64
N ARG A 72 -8.01 -5.31 -0.83
CA ARG A 72 -7.17 -6.43 -1.30
C ARG A 72 -8.00 -7.53 -1.94
N LYS A 73 -9.13 -7.89 -1.34
CA LYS A 73 -10.05 -8.89 -1.88
C LYS A 73 -10.66 -8.47 -3.21
N GLU A 74 -10.96 -7.19 -3.40
CA GLU A 74 -11.40 -6.68 -4.71
C GLU A 74 -10.29 -6.77 -5.75
N LEU A 75 -9.03 -6.52 -5.38
CA LEU A 75 -7.88 -6.70 -6.28
C LEU A 75 -7.70 -8.17 -6.71
N GLU A 76 -7.91 -9.12 -5.80
CA GLU A 76 -7.83 -10.56 -6.10
C GLU A 76 -8.91 -11.04 -7.10
N LYS A 77 -10.00 -10.29 -7.26
CA LYS A 77 -11.05 -10.59 -8.25
C LYS A 77 -10.72 -10.05 -9.65
N LEU A 78 -9.76 -9.15 -9.77
CA LEU A 78 -9.36 -8.60 -11.06
C LEU A 78 -8.62 -9.65 -11.87
N ASP A 79 -8.82 -9.63 -13.19
CA ASP A 79 -8.00 -10.43 -14.08
C ASP A 79 -6.54 -9.95 -14.01
N MET A 80 -5.60 -10.86 -14.22
CA MET A 80 -4.16 -10.53 -14.22
C MET A 80 -3.83 -9.41 -15.21
N ASP A 81 -4.62 -9.25 -16.27
CA ASP A 81 -4.51 -8.18 -17.27
C ASP A 81 -4.98 -6.82 -16.82
N GLU A 82 -5.80 -6.77 -15.77
CA GLU A 82 -6.24 -5.55 -15.14
C GLU A 82 -5.33 -5.10 -14.00
N LEU A 83 -4.36 -5.92 -13.58
CA LEU A 83 -3.36 -5.57 -12.57
C LEU A 83 -2.15 -4.86 -13.18
N CYS A 84 -1.61 -3.90 -12.43
CA CYS A 84 -0.38 -3.21 -12.75
C CYS A 84 0.75 -4.22 -13.00
N LYS A 85 1.33 -4.19 -14.19
CA LYS A 85 2.37 -5.13 -14.62
C LYS A 85 3.73 -4.91 -13.94
N VAL A 86 3.82 -3.94 -13.03
CA VAL A 86 5.04 -3.60 -12.29
C VAL A 86 4.93 -4.03 -10.83
N CYS A 87 3.92 -3.57 -10.09
CA CYS A 87 3.76 -3.93 -8.69
C CYS A 87 2.84 -5.13 -8.46
N MET A 88 1.92 -5.41 -9.38
CA MET A 88 0.84 -6.41 -9.21
C MET A 88 -0.10 -6.16 -8.00
N ASP A 89 0.08 -5.06 -7.28
CA ASP A 89 -0.66 -4.70 -6.05
C ASP A 89 -1.73 -3.61 -6.26
N ALA A 90 -2.00 -3.23 -7.52
CA ALA A 90 -2.93 -2.15 -7.85
C ALA A 90 -3.45 -2.32 -9.28
N PRO A 91 -4.63 -1.79 -9.62
CA PRO A 91 -5.17 -1.91 -10.97
C PRO A 91 -4.38 -1.07 -11.97
N VAL A 92 -4.47 -1.43 -13.25
CA VAL A 92 -4.05 -0.58 -14.38
C VAL A 92 -5.02 0.59 -14.47
N GLU A 93 -4.54 1.77 -14.10
CA GLU A 93 -5.34 2.99 -14.05
C GLU A 93 -4.66 4.18 -14.72
N CYS A 94 -3.59 3.95 -15.49
CA CYS A 94 -2.95 5.04 -16.24
C CYS A 94 -2.50 4.64 -17.63
N VAL A 95 -2.39 5.65 -18.49
CA VAL A 95 -1.88 5.58 -19.85
C VAL A 95 -0.59 6.40 -19.95
N MET A 96 0.39 5.87 -20.68
CA MET A 96 1.62 6.57 -21.04
C MET A 96 1.38 7.34 -22.33
N LEU A 97 1.55 8.67 -22.30
CA LEU A 97 1.37 9.50 -23.50
C LEU A 97 2.48 9.25 -24.53
N GLU A 98 2.22 9.65 -25.77
CA GLU A 98 2.97 9.35 -26.99
C GLU A 98 2.85 7.90 -27.49
N CYS A 99 2.86 6.88 -26.62
CA CYS A 99 2.71 5.48 -27.06
C CYS A 99 1.33 4.87 -26.77
N GLY A 100 0.54 5.45 -25.87
CA GLY A 100 -0.85 5.03 -25.60
C GLY A 100 -1.01 3.73 -24.82
N HIS A 101 0.08 3.07 -24.43
CA HIS A 101 0.02 1.80 -23.69
C HIS A 101 -0.49 1.99 -22.26
N MET A 102 -1.28 1.01 -21.80
CA MET A 102 -1.83 0.94 -20.45
C MET A 102 -1.31 -0.32 -19.78
N ALA A 103 -0.45 -0.16 -18.77
CA ALA A 103 0.23 -1.29 -18.15
C ALA A 103 0.47 -1.11 -16.64
N THR A 104 0.22 0.07 -16.07
CA THR A 104 0.68 0.39 -14.72
C THR A 104 -0.40 1.13 -13.91
N CYS A 105 -0.28 1.05 -12.59
CA CYS A 105 -0.97 1.97 -11.67
C CYS A 105 -0.26 3.33 -11.66
N THR A 106 -0.90 4.36 -11.12
CA THR A 106 -0.32 5.72 -11.11
C THR A 106 0.99 5.82 -10.31
N ASN A 107 1.15 5.04 -9.24
CA ASN A 107 2.36 5.04 -8.42
C ASN A 107 3.56 4.45 -9.17
N CYS A 108 3.37 3.36 -9.90
CA CYS A 108 4.44 2.76 -10.72
C CYS A 108 4.72 3.63 -11.95
N GLY A 109 3.68 4.05 -12.68
CA GLY A 109 3.85 4.82 -13.91
C GLY A 109 4.67 6.09 -13.72
N LYS A 110 4.47 6.83 -12.62
CA LYS A 110 5.23 8.05 -12.30
C LYS A 110 6.73 7.84 -12.06
N GLN A 111 7.16 6.60 -11.80
CA GLN A 111 8.56 6.26 -11.54
C GLN A 111 9.28 5.69 -12.78
N LEU A 112 8.55 5.50 -13.89
CA LEU A 112 9.11 4.93 -15.11
C LEU A 112 9.56 6.03 -16.09
N ASN A 113 10.73 5.82 -16.69
CA ASN A 113 11.24 6.64 -17.78
C ASN A 113 10.87 6.09 -19.16
N GLU A 114 10.57 4.79 -19.26
CA GLU A 114 10.25 4.10 -20.50
C GLU A 114 9.00 3.22 -20.33
N CYS A 115 8.25 3.07 -21.42
CA CYS A 115 7.09 2.21 -21.44
C CYS A 115 7.51 0.74 -21.28
N PRO A 116 6.93 -0.01 -20.32
CA PRO A 116 7.31 -1.42 -20.11
C PRO A 116 6.87 -2.33 -21.25
N ILE A 117 6.01 -1.86 -22.16
CA ILE A 117 5.55 -2.60 -23.35
C ILE A 117 6.46 -2.34 -24.55
N CYS A 118 6.62 -1.07 -24.96
CA CYS A 118 7.29 -0.71 -26.21
C CYS A 118 8.64 0.01 -26.03
N ARG A 119 9.08 0.27 -24.79
CA ARG A 119 10.31 0.98 -24.44
C ARG A 119 10.42 2.43 -24.93
N GLN A 120 9.34 3.00 -25.46
CA GLN A 120 9.29 4.41 -25.81
C GLN A 120 9.39 5.27 -24.54
N TYR A 121 10.10 6.40 -24.63
CA TYR A 121 10.27 7.34 -23.53
C TYR A 121 8.92 7.89 -23.06
N VAL A 122 8.70 7.85 -21.74
CA VAL A 122 7.46 8.31 -21.10
C VAL A 122 7.57 9.80 -20.81
N VAL A 123 6.91 10.62 -21.62
CA VAL A 123 6.84 12.07 -21.41
C VAL A 123 5.85 12.42 -20.29
N ARG A 124 4.72 11.72 -20.23
CA ARG A 124 3.66 11.97 -19.26
C ARG A 124 2.85 10.71 -18.97
N VAL A 125 2.44 10.55 -17.72
CA VAL A 125 1.52 9.51 -17.27
C VAL A 125 0.22 10.16 -16.81
N VAL A 126 -0.90 9.65 -17.32
CA VAL A 126 -2.24 10.20 -17.06
C VAL A 126 -3.13 9.13 -16.48
N ARG A 127 -3.79 9.45 -15.36
CA ARG A 127 -4.81 8.56 -14.79
C ARG A 127 -6.02 8.52 -15.71
N ILE A 128 -6.52 7.32 -15.98
CA ILE A 128 -7.73 7.09 -16.76
C ILE A 128 -8.88 6.71 -15.82
N PHE A 129 -10.11 7.00 -16.25
CA PHE A 129 -11.33 6.58 -15.58
C PHE A 129 -12.12 5.72 -16.56
N LYS A 130 -12.40 4.46 -16.17
CA LYS A 130 -13.28 3.58 -16.94
C LYS A 130 -14.73 4.08 -16.77
N ALA A 131 -15.50 4.10 -17.85
CA ALA A 131 -16.91 4.51 -17.87
C ALA A 131 -17.83 3.34 -17.46
#